data_AF-A0A7X7PAJ2-F1
#
_entry.id   AF-A0A7X7PAJ2-F1
#
_cell.length_a   1.000
_cell.length_b   1.000
_cell.length_c   1.000
_cell.angle_alpha   90.00
_cell.angle_beta   90.00
_cell.angle_gamma   90.00
#
_symmetry.space_group_name_H-M   'P 1'
#
loop_
_entity.id
_entity.type
_entity.pdbx_description
1 polymer ?
#
loop_
_entity_poly.entity_id
_entity_poly.type
_entity_poly.pdbx_seq_one_letter_code
_entity_poly.pdbx_strand_id
1 'polypeptide(L)'
;MGKQRSTDYDVLIVGSGFGGSVTALRLVEKGYRVAVLEAGRRFADKDFAKNSWHLKDFLWAPALGLFGIQRVHMLRDCLILAGAGVGGGSLNYANTLYKP
;
A
#
# COMPACT_ATOMS: atom_id res chain seq x y z
N MET A 1 -2.84 23.59 -27.53
CA MET A 1 -2.66 22.60 -26.45
C MET A 1 -1.24 22.72 -25.92
N GLY A 2 -1.06 22.91 -24.60
CA GLY A 2 0.26 22.93 -23.97
C GLY A 2 0.94 21.56 -24.04
N LYS A 3 2.28 21.55 -24.05
CA LYS A 3 3.08 20.31 -24.08
C LYS A 3 2.84 19.53 -22.79
N GLN A 4 2.23 18.35 -22.91
CA GLN A 4 1.93 17.48 -21.76
C GLN A 4 3.26 17.00 -21.14
N ARG A 5 3.44 17.24 -19.84
CA ARG A 5 4.64 16.80 -19.11
C ARG A 5 4.54 15.29 -18.85
N SER A 6 5.68 14.63 -18.65
CA SER A 6 5.72 13.21 -18.27
C SER A 6 5.05 12.94 -16.92
N THR A 7 4.90 13.97 -16.09
CA THR A 7 4.26 13.93 -14.76
C THR A 7 2.75 14.16 -14.79
N ASP A 8 2.16 14.44 -15.95
CA ASP A 8 0.73 14.72 -16.04
C ASP A 8 -0.06 13.39 -16.10
N TYR A 9 -1.06 13.28 -15.24
CA TYR A 9 -2.01 12.15 -15.18
C TYR A 9 -3.42 12.70 -15.09
N ASP A 10 -4.40 11.94 -15.58
CA ASP A 10 -5.81 12.30 -15.49
C ASP A 10 -6.33 12.08 -14.06
N VAL A 11 -5.82 11.05 -13.39
CA VAL A 11 -6.20 10.69 -12.01
C VAL A 11 -4.98 10.30 -11.18
N LEU A 12 -4.91 10.82 -9.95
CA LEU A 12 -3.94 10.42 -8.94
C LEU A 12 -4.66 9.69 -7.79
N ILE A 13 -4.23 8.48 -7.49
CA ILE A 13 -4.74 7.65 -6.40
C ILE A 13 -3.68 7.62 -5.30
N VAL A 14 -4.06 7.97 -4.07
CA VAL A 14 -3.18 7.89 -2.90
C VAL A 14 -3.54 6.65 -2.09
N GLY A 15 -2.59 5.72 -2.03
CA GLY A 15 -2.75 4.41 -1.42
C GLY A 15 -3.09 3.32 -2.44
N SER A 16 -2.40 2.19 -2.33
CA SER A 16 -2.51 1.05 -3.24
C SER A 16 -3.23 -0.15 -2.63
N GLY A 17 -3.99 0.06 -1.56
CA GLY A 17 -4.84 -0.97 -0.94
C GLY A 17 -5.96 -1.47 -1.84
N PHE A 18 -6.88 -2.29 -1.29
CA PHE A 18 -8.00 -2.86 -2.06
C PHE A 18 -8.78 -1.82 -2.89
N GLY A 19 -9.23 -0.73 -2.26
CA GLY A 19 -9.95 0.34 -2.96
C GLY A 19 -9.11 1.00 -4.06
N GLY A 20 -7.89 1.43 -3.73
CA GLY A 20 -7.00 2.08 -4.69
C GLY A 20 -6.64 1.19 -5.89
N SER A 21 -6.38 -0.08 -5.67
CA SER A 21 -6.06 -1.05 -6.72
C SER A 21 -7.25 -1.31 -7.64
N VAL A 22 -8.46 -1.49 -7.09
CA VAL A 22 -9.68 -1.67 -7.91
C VAL A 22 -10.01 -0.40 -8.68
N THR A 23 -9.92 0.77 -8.05
CA THR A 23 -10.13 2.06 -8.72
C THR A 23 -9.13 2.27 -9.85
N ALA A 24 -7.84 1.98 -9.63
CA ALA A 24 -6.80 2.07 -10.66
C ALA A 24 -7.14 1.17 -11.86
N LEU A 25 -7.49 -0.09 -11.61
CA LEU A 25 -7.89 -1.04 -12.66
C LEU A 25 -9.05 -0.48 -13.49
N ARG A 26 -10.14 -0.08 -12.84
CA ARG A 26 -11.35 0.38 -13.55
C ARG A 26 -11.15 1.68 -14.33
N LEU A 27 -10.28 2.57 -13.86
CA LEU A 27 -9.97 3.81 -14.58
C LEU A 27 -9.04 3.56 -15.78
N VAL A 28 -8.03 2.70 -15.63
CA VAL A 28 -7.17 2.32 -16.76
C VAL A 28 -7.96 1.58 -17.83
N GLU A 29 -8.87 0.66 -17.46
CA GLU A 29 -9.79 -0.01 -18.40
C GLU A 29 -10.67 0.98 -19.20
N LYS A 30 -10.97 2.15 -18.62
CA LYS A 30 -11.71 3.23 -19.28
C LYS A 30 -10.83 4.18 -20.12
N GLY A 31 -9.52 3.94 -20.18
CA GLY A 31 -8.56 4.71 -20.97
C GLY A 31 -7.96 5.93 -20.25
N TYR A 32 -8.15 6.08 -18.94
CA TYR A 32 -7.51 7.17 -18.19
C TYR A 32 -6.03 6.87 -17.91
N ARG A 33 -5.20 7.92 -17.94
CA ARG A 33 -3.82 7.89 -17.42
C ARG A 33 -3.86 8.03 -15.90
N VAL A 34 -3.55 6.95 -15.20
CA VAL A 34 -3.64 6.88 -13.73
C VAL A 34 -2.26 6.77 -13.10
N ALA A 35 -2.02 7.57 -12.06
CA ALA A 35 -0.89 7.41 -11.14
C ALA A 35 -1.37 6.88 -9.79
N VAL A 36 -0.62 5.95 -9.20
CA VAL A 36 -0.86 5.46 -7.84
C VAL A 36 0.37 5.77 -7.00
N LEU A 37 0.17 6.47 -5.88
CA LEU A 37 1.22 6.75 -4.89
C LEU A 37 1.03 5.87 -3.67
N GLU A 38 2.07 5.16 -3.29
CA GLU A 38 2.09 4.32 -2.10
C GLU A 38 3.24 4.75 -1.20
N ALA A 39 2.99 4.83 0.10
CA ALA A 39 4.00 5.22 1.06
C ALA A 39 5.03 4.11 1.28
N GLY A 40 4.57 2.85 1.23
CA GLY A 40 5.42 1.67 1.35
C GLY A 40 6.08 1.22 0.05
N ARG A 41 7.07 0.34 0.18
CA ARG A 41 7.75 -0.26 -0.97
C ARG A 41 6.88 -1.33 -1.64
N ARG A 42 7.30 -1.75 -2.83
CA ARG A 42 6.82 -3.00 -3.44
C ARG A 42 7.63 -4.16 -2.87
N PHE A 43 6.96 -5.22 -2.44
CA PHE A 43 7.59 -6.41 -1.87
C PHE A 43 7.47 -7.57 -2.87
N ALA A 44 8.57 -8.29 -3.07
CA ALA A 44 8.57 -9.64 -3.63
C ALA A 44 8.59 -10.68 -2.50
N ASP A 45 8.33 -11.95 -2.80
CA ASP A 45 8.23 -13.02 -1.80
C ASP A 45 9.47 -13.12 -0.88
N LYS A 46 10.66 -12.90 -1.44
CA LYS A 46 11.93 -12.91 -0.69
C LYS A 46 12.11 -11.72 0.26
N ASP A 47 11.31 -10.66 0.08
CA ASP A 47 11.43 -9.41 0.83
C ASP A 47 10.60 -9.42 2.11
N PHE A 48 9.78 -10.46 2.33
CA PHE A 48 8.97 -10.61 3.53
C PHE A 48 9.83 -11.09 4.70
N ALA A 49 9.54 -10.56 5.89
CA ALA A 49 10.18 -10.99 7.11
C ALA A 49 9.90 -12.48 7.36
N LYS A 50 10.95 -13.27 7.61
CA LYS A 50 10.82 -14.70 7.93
C LYS A 50 10.02 -14.97 9.21
N ASN A 51 10.03 -14.00 10.13
CA ASN A 51 9.25 -13.99 11.35
C ASN A 51 9.18 -12.55 11.90
N SER A 52 8.33 -12.32 12.89
CA SER A 52 8.09 -10.99 13.48
C SER A 52 9.25 -10.39 14.25
N TRP A 53 10.31 -11.17 14.55
CA TRP A 53 11.52 -10.68 15.24
C TRP A 53 12.48 -9.96 14.28
N HIS A 54 12.33 -10.14 12.98
CA HIS A 54 13.06 -9.36 11.96
C HIS A 54 12.43 -7.97 11.79
N LEU A 55 12.53 -7.14 12.84
CA LEU A 55 11.82 -5.86 12.95
C LEU A 55 12.06 -4.89 11.78
N LYS A 56 13.26 -4.88 11.19
CA LYS A 56 13.58 -4.05 10.01
C LYS A 56 12.70 -4.37 8.80
N ASP A 57 12.43 -5.65 8.59
CA ASP A 57 11.66 -6.15 7.45
C ASP A 57 10.17 -6.33 7.79
N PHE A 58 9.84 -6.36 9.09
CA PHE A 58 8.48 -6.54 9.57
C PHE A 58 7.75 -5.22 9.87
N LEU A 59 8.37 -4.29 10.61
CA LEU A 59 7.70 -3.08 11.10
C LEU A 59 7.89 -1.89 10.15
N TRP A 60 6.80 -1.17 9.90
CA TRP A 60 6.82 0.13 9.22
C TRP A 60 6.98 1.26 10.24
N ALA A 61 8.21 1.73 10.40
CA ALA A 61 8.54 2.92 11.20
C ALA A 61 9.66 3.72 10.49
N PRO A 62 9.31 4.51 9.45
CA PRO A 62 10.29 5.22 8.62
C PRO A 62 11.24 6.14 9.41
N ALA A 63 10.75 6.76 10.48
CA ALA A 63 11.56 7.60 11.37
C ALA A 63 12.70 6.83 12.07
N LEU A 64 12.57 5.51 12.18
CA LEU A 64 13.57 4.60 12.74
C LEU A 64 14.32 3.81 11.65
N GLY A 65 14.11 4.12 10.38
CA GLY A 65 14.67 3.39 9.24
C GLY A 65 14.11 1.98 9.05
N LEU A 66 12.92 1.70 9.59
CA LEU A 66 12.22 0.41 9.43
C LEU A 66 11.14 0.54 8.35
N PHE A 67 11.18 -0.32 7.35
CA PHE A 67 10.34 -0.22 6.15
C PHE A 67 9.60 -1.53 5.83
N GLY A 68 9.23 -2.27 6.88
CA GLY A 68 8.49 -3.51 6.77
C GLY A 68 7.00 -3.34 6.46
N ILE A 69 6.28 -4.45 6.29
CA ILE A 69 4.87 -4.42 5.86
C ILE A 69 3.89 -3.98 6.96
N GLN A 70 4.22 -4.19 8.23
CA GLN A 70 3.30 -4.03 9.35
C GLN A 70 3.35 -2.60 9.88
N ARG A 71 2.29 -1.83 9.64
CA ARG A 71 2.09 -0.53 10.28
C ARG A 71 1.20 -0.68 11.49
N VAL A 72 1.54 0.02 12.57
CA VAL A 72 0.80 -0.01 13.83
C VAL A 72 0.43 1.42 14.18
N HIS A 73 -0.86 1.66 14.37
CA HIS A 73 -1.38 2.93 14.87
C HIS A 73 -1.98 2.70 16.25
N MET A 74 -1.36 3.27 17.27
CA MET A 74 -1.87 3.27 18.63
C MET A 74 -2.82 4.46 18.80
N LEU A 75 -4.08 4.17 19.09
CA LEU A 75 -5.08 5.15 19.51
C LEU A 75 -5.36 4.95 21.01
N ARG A 76 -6.14 5.85 21.61
CA ARG A 76 -6.41 5.83 23.07
C ARG A 76 -6.95 4.47 23.56
N ASP A 77 -7.87 3.89 22.80
CA ASP A 77 -8.64 2.72 23.23
C ASP A 77 -8.46 1.52 22.29
N CYS A 78 -7.68 1.66 21.22
CA CYS A 78 -7.48 0.58 20.25
C CYS A 78 -6.13 0.65 19.54
N LEU A 79 -5.71 -0.51 19.04
CA LEU A 79 -4.53 -0.67 18.19
C LEU A 79 -5.00 -1.04 16.79
N ILE A 80 -4.67 -0.22 15.79
CA ILE A 80 -5.00 -0.50 14.39
C ILE A 80 -3.76 -1.06 13.71
N LEU A 81 -3.91 -2.27 13.17
CA LEU A 81 -2.93 -2.93 12.33
C LEU A 81 -3.26 -2.65 10.87
N ALA A 82 -2.30 -2.10 10.12
CA ALA A 82 -2.46 -1.78 8.71
C ALA A 82 -1.25 -2.27 7.91
N GLY A 83 -1.42 -2.48 6.61
CA GLY A 83 -0.33 -2.80 5.70
C GLY A 83 0.31 -1.53 5.13
N ALA A 84 1.64 -1.50 5.01
CA ALA A 84 2.40 -0.45 4.36
C ALA A 84 3.22 -1.03 3.21
N GLY A 85 2.82 -0.75 1.98
CA GLY A 85 3.43 -1.32 0.80
C GLY A 85 2.45 -1.40 -0.36
N VAL A 86 2.97 -1.73 -1.54
CA VAL A 86 2.12 -1.93 -2.72
C VAL A 86 1.16 -3.09 -2.47
N GLY A 87 -0.15 -2.81 -2.43
CA GLY A 87 -1.21 -3.74 -2.02
C GLY A 87 -1.86 -3.38 -0.67
N GLY A 88 -1.21 -2.54 0.14
CA GLY A 88 -1.71 -2.06 1.42
C GLY A 88 -2.05 -3.22 2.37
N GLY A 89 -3.26 -3.20 2.93
CA GLY A 89 -3.74 -4.24 3.85
C GLY A 89 -3.75 -5.65 3.27
N SER A 90 -3.72 -5.83 1.94
CA SER A 90 -3.63 -7.18 1.36
C SER A 90 -2.29 -7.87 1.66
N LEU A 91 -1.27 -7.14 2.12
CA LEU A 91 0.04 -7.71 2.49
C LEU A 91 0.02 -8.40 3.85
N ASN A 92 -0.91 -8.04 4.73
CA ASN A 92 -0.97 -8.56 6.10
C ASN A 92 -2.39 -8.94 6.58
N TYR A 93 -3.38 -8.96 5.69
CA TYR A 93 -4.69 -9.52 6.01
C TYR A 93 -4.66 -11.04 6.11
N ALA A 94 -5.57 -11.60 6.89
CA ALA A 94 -5.66 -13.04 7.16
C ALA A 94 -6.33 -13.85 6.04
N ASN A 95 -6.41 -13.33 4.81
CA ASN A 95 -7.02 -14.00 3.66
C ASN A 95 -8.49 -14.44 3.85
N THR A 96 -9.18 -13.92 4.86
CA THR A 96 -10.58 -14.29 5.12
C THR A 96 -11.52 -13.42 4.30
N LEU A 97 -12.32 -14.04 3.43
CA LEU A 97 -13.23 -13.35 2.51
C LEU A 97 -14.68 -13.71 2.82
N TYR A 98 -15.27 -13.00 3.79
CA TYR A 98 -16.70 -13.10 4.07
C TYR A 98 -17.50 -12.22 3.12
N LYS A 99 -18.66 -12.72 2.69
CA LYS A 99 -19.69 -11.92 2.05
C LYS A 99 -20.76 -11.64 3.11
N PRO A 100 -20.96 -10.38 3.53
CA PRO A 100 -21.98 -10.02 4.50
C PRO A 100 -23.39 -10.26 3.96
#